data_AF-A0A7L4TGX6-F1
#
_entry.id   AF-A0A7L4TGX6-F1
#
_cell.length_a   1.000
_cell.length_b   1.000
_cell.length_c   1.000
_cell.angle_alpha   90.00
_cell.angle_beta   90.00
_cell.angle_gamma   90.00
#
_symmetry.space_group_name_H-M   'P 1'
#
loop_
_entity.id
_entity.type
_entity.pdbx_description
1 polymer ?
#
loop_
_entity_poly.entity_id
_entity_poly.type
_entity_poly.pdbx_seq_one_letter_code
_entity_poly.pdbx_strand_id
1 'polypeptide(L)'
;EKEHKVSRRQFLTYTLTGVGGFMAAGMLMPMARFALDPALKAGTESEYQPVCYLEELTEEPQKFAFSFEQQDAWYESEVTREAYIFIRGNEVTALSPTCTHLGCTVSYGSNDDHPERFYCPCLFGMFEKDGINVPGTPPQRPL
;
A
#
# COMPACT_ATOMS: atom_id res chain seq x y z
N GLU A 1 -55.79 -25.94 13.34
CA GLU A 1 -54.94 -24.95 12.64
C GLU A 1 -54.75 -23.62 13.39
N LYS A 2 -55.53 -23.30 14.43
CA LYS A 2 -55.50 -21.99 15.13
C LYS A 2 -54.48 -21.84 16.30
N GLU A 3 -53.55 -22.78 16.51
CA GLU A 3 -52.59 -22.73 17.64
C GLU A 3 -51.11 -22.55 17.23
N HIS A 4 -50.78 -22.45 15.95
CA HIS A 4 -49.40 -22.26 15.52
C HIS A 4 -49.12 -20.78 15.24
N LYS A 5 -48.16 -20.20 15.98
CA LYS A 5 -47.66 -18.82 15.76
C LYS A 5 -47.03 -18.62 14.38
N VAL A 6 -46.69 -19.71 13.69
CA VAL A 6 -46.07 -19.73 12.35
C VAL A 6 -46.78 -20.75 11.48
N SER A 7 -47.21 -20.35 10.28
CA SER A 7 -47.81 -21.27 9.31
C SER A 7 -46.75 -22.20 8.69
N ARG A 8 -47.18 -23.35 8.15
CA ARG A 8 -46.28 -24.29 7.45
C ARG A 8 -45.49 -23.63 6.31
N ARG A 9 -46.13 -22.71 5.58
CA ARG A 9 -45.49 -21.94 4.50
C ARG A 9 -44.43 -21.00 5.06
N GLN A 10 -44.73 -20.27 6.13
CA GLN A 10 -43.76 -19.36 6.76
C GLN A 10 -42.56 -20.12 7.32
N PHE A 11 -42.79 -21.27 7.98
CA PHE A 11 -41.71 -22.13 8.45
C PHE A 11 -40.79 -22.54 7.29
N LEU A 12 -41.35 -23.07 6.21
CA LEU A 12 -40.59 -23.50 5.04
C LEU A 12 -39.81 -22.34 4.40
N THR A 13 -40.45 -21.17 4.23
CA THR A 13 -39.78 -19.98 3.67
C THR A 13 -38.61 -19.55 4.55
N TYR A 14 -38.78 -19.47 5.86
CA TYR A 14 -37.69 -19.06 6.76
C TYR A 14 -36.53 -20.06 6.77
N THR A 15 -36.81 -21.35 6.77
CA THR A 15 -35.76 -22.37 6.72
C THR A 15 -35.02 -22.32 5.38
N LEU A 16 -35.72 -22.24 4.25
CA LEU A 16 -35.10 -22.17 2.93
C LEU A 16 -34.28 -20.89 2.75
N THR A 17 -34.81 -19.73 3.15
CA THR A 17 -34.08 -18.46 3.09
C THR A 17 -32.90 -18.45 4.06
N GLY A 18 -33.06 -19.01 5.27
CA GLY A 18 -31.98 -19.11 6.25
C GLY A 18 -30.82 -19.98 5.77
N VAL A 19 -31.12 -21.18 5.28
CA VAL A 19 -30.11 -22.10 4.74
C VAL A 19 -29.47 -21.51 3.47
N GLY A 20 -30.28 -21.00 2.54
CA GLY A 20 -29.78 -20.37 1.31
C GLY A 20 -28.89 -19.16 1.61
N GLY A 21 -29.28 -18.30 2.56
CA GLY A 21 -28.50 -17.16 3.00
C GLY A 21 -27.17 -17.57 3.65
N PHE A 22 -27.17 -18.61 4.48
CA PHE A 22 -25.94 -19.15 5.06
C PHE A 22 -24.98 -19.69 4.00
N MET A 23 -25.48 -20.46 3.03
CA MET A 23 -24.67 -20.99 1.93
C MET A 23 -24.10 -19.86 1.07
N ALA A 24 -24.91 -18.85 0.73
CA ALA A 24 -24.47 -17.69 -0.03
C ALA A 24 -23.40 -16.90 0.73
N ALA A 25 -23.61 -16.63 2.02
CA ALA A 25 -22.63 -15.96 2.86
C ALA A 25 -21.32 -16.75 2.96
N GLY A 26 -21.38 -18.07 3.11
CA GLY A 26 -20.21 -18.94 3.14
C GLY A 26 -19.36 -18.86 1.86
N MET A 27 -20.00 -18.73 0.70
CA MET A 27 -19.29 -18.55 -0.58
C MET A 27 -18.72 -17.15 -0.77
N LEU A 28 -19.46 -16.11 -0.37
CA LEU A 28 -19.07 -14.71 -0.59
C LEU A 28 -18.05 -14.20 0.42
N MET A 29 -18.04 -14.73 1.65
CA MET A 29 -17.16 -14.29 2.72
C MET A 29 -15.67 -14.32 2.36
N PRO A 30 -15.08 -15.40 1.80
CA PRO A 30 -13.66 -15.40 1.45
C PRO A 30 -13.34 -14.39 0.33
N MET A 31 -14.22 -14.20 -0.64
CA MET A 31 -14.02 -13.22 -1.72
C MET A 31 -14.05 -11.79 -1.18
N ALA A 32 -14.99 -11.48 -0.28
CA ALA A 32 -15.04 -10.20 0.39
C ALA A 32 -13.82 -9.97 1.28
N ARG A 33 -13.39 -11.01 2.04
CA ARG A 33 -12.20 -10.92 2.90
C ARG A 33 -10.93 -10.69 2.10
N PHE A 34 -10.78 -11.34 0.94
CA PHE A 34 -9.66 -11.14 0.02
C PHE A 34 -9.62 -9.71 -0.53
N ALA A 35 -10.75 -9.22 -1.04
CA ALA A 35 -10.84 -7.85 -1.58
C ALA A 35 -10.52 -6.76 -0.53
N LEU A 36 -10.84 -7.02 0.74
CA LEU A 36 -10.62 -6.09 1.85
C LEU A 36 -9.30 -6.32 2.61
N ASP A 37 -8.58 -7.42 2.35
CA ASP A 37 -7.38 -7.79 3.13
C ASP A 37 -6.29 -6.72 3.17
N PRO A 38 -5.93 -6.06 2.05
CA PRO A 38 -4.92 -5.01 2.08
C PRO A 38 -5.29 -3.84 2.98
N ALA A 39 -6.57 -3.46 3.01
CA ALA A 39 -7.06 -2.38 3.86
C ALA A 39 -7.09 -2.79 5.35
N LEU A 40 -7.41 -4.05 5.64
CA LEU A 40 -7.47 -4.57 7.02
C LEU A 40 -6.08 -4.82 7.63
N LYS A 41 -5.06 -5.06 6.79
CA LYS A 41 -3.66 -5.21 7.21
C LYS A 41 -2.86 -3.91 7.14
N ALA A 42 -3.48 -2.80 6.73
CA ALA A 42 -2.78 -1.52 6.66
C ALA A 42 -2.32 -1.10 8.07
N GLY A 43 -1.01 -0.88 8.24
CA GLY A 43 -0.42 -0.46 9.50
C GLY A 43 -0.09 -1.58 10.49
N THR A 44 -0.12 -2.85 10.07
CA THR A 44 0.48 -3.94 10.87
C THR A 44 1.99 -3.73 10.99
N GLU A 45 2.57 -4.10 12.14
CA GLU A 45 4.02 -4.03 12.35
C GLU A 45 4.77 -4.82 11.27
N SER A 46 5.81 -4.21 10.70
CA SER A 46 6.70 -4.83 9.74
C SER A 46 8.08 -5.04 10.35
N GLU A 47 8.76 -6.10 9.93
CA GLU A 47 10.16 -6.32 10.28
C GLU A 47 11.05 -5.23 9.67
N TYR A 48 12.05 -4.78 10.43
CA TYR A 48 13.03 -3.81 9.95
C TYR A 48 14.11 -4.51 9.13
N GLN A 49 14.31 -4.06 7.89
CA GLN A 49 15.38 -4.56 7.03
C GLN A 49 16.60 -3.64 7.10
N PRO A 50 17.83 -4.15 7.34
CA PRO A 50 19.04 -3.37 7.16
C PRO A 50 19.23 -3.01 5.68
N VAL A 51 19.47 -1.72 5.40
CA VAL A 51 19.63 -1.21 4.02
C VAL A 51 21.04 -0.68 3.76
N CYS A 52 21.54 0.21 4.62
CA CYS A 52 22.85 0.86 4.45
C CYS A 52 23.42 1.31 5.81
N TYR A 53 24.70 1.66 5.84
CA TYR A 53 25.35 2.25 7.02
C TYR A 53 25.25 3.78 7.01
N LEU A 54 25.26 4.41 8.19
CA LEU A 54 25.21 5.87 8.31
C LEU A 54 26.38 6.57 7.61
N GLU A 55 27.52 5.92 7.53
CA GLU A 55 28.75 6.43 6.90
C GLU A 55 28.63 6.53 5.36
N GLU A 56 27.68 5.81 4.76
CA GLU A 56 27.43 5.81 3.32
C GLU A 56 26.46 6.92 2.89
N LEU A 57 25.80 7.57 3.85
CA LEU A 57 24.79 8.58 3.59
C LEU A 57 25.41 9.95 3.39
N THR A 58 24.91 10.64 2.36
CA THR A 58 25.23 12.04 2.07
C THR A 58 24.01 12.93 2.25
N GLU A 59 24.19 14.24 2.10
CA GLU A 59 23.07 15.19 2.10
C GLU A 59 22.19 15.09 0.84
N GLU A 60 22.67 14.44 -0.22
CA GLU A 60 21.91 14.22 -1.45
C GLU A 60 21.15 12.89 -1.43
N PRO A 61 19.92 12.82 -1.97
CA PRO A 61 19.13 11.59 -1.97
C PRO A 61 19.81 10.50 -2.81
N GLN A 62 20.23 9.44 -2.15
CA GLN A 62 20.83 8.27 -2.78
C GLN A 62 19.81 7.12 -2.81
N LYS A 63 19.77 6.38 -3.92
CA LYS A 63 18.88 5.24 -4.08
C LYS A 63 19.57 3.97 -3.58
N PHE A 64 18.91 3.27 -2.66
CA PHE A 64 19.36 1.98 -2.14
C PHE A 64 18.31 0.91 -2.44
N ALA A 65 18.77 -0.25 -2.90
CA ALA A 65 17.95 -1.43 -3.09
C ALA A 65 18.12 -2.37 -1.89
N PHE A 66 17.03 -2.98 -1.43
CA PHE A 66 17.04 -3.98 -0.38
C PHE A 66 16.06 -5.11 -0.73
N SER A 67 16.42 -6.34 -0.37
CA SER A 67 15.61 -7.53 -0.58
C SER A 67 15.11 -8.07 0.75
N PHE A 68 13.90 -8.62 0.74
CA PHE A 68 13.32 -9.33 1.88
C PHE A 68 12.37 -10.43 1.38
N GLU A 69 12.16 -11.45 2.20
CA GLU A 69 11.19 -12.50 1.90
C GLU A 69 9.78 -12.00 2.19
N GLN A 70 8.91 -12.09 1.19
CA GLN A 70 7.50 -11.78 1.30
C GLN A 70 6.68 -13.06 1.10
N GLN A 71 5.80 -13.34 2.05
CA GLN A 71 4.78 -14.36 1.90
C GLN A 71 3.60 -13.80 1.11
N ASP A 72 3.39 -14.31 -0.11
CA ASP A 72 2.24 -14.03 -0.97
C ASP A 72 1.32 -15.25 -1.03
N ALA A 73 0.25 -15.20 -0.22
CA ALA A 73 -0.70 -16.29 0.01
C ALA A 73 -0.03 -17.62 0.41
N TRP A 74 0.26 -18.50 -0.55
CA TRP A 74 0.81 -19.84 -0.34
C TRP A 74 2.28 -19.97 -0.76
N TYR A 75 2.88 -18.88 -1.25
CA TYR A 75 4.25 -18.86 -1.75
C TYR A 75 5.08 -17.85 -0.98
N GLU A 76 6.34 -18.18 -0.77
CA GLU A 76 7.36 -17.25 -0.29
C GLU A 76 8.21 -16.83 -1.49
N SER A 77 8.45 -15.54 -1.60
CA SER A 77 9.25 -14.96 -2.69
C SER A 77 10.16 -13.86 -2.15
N GLU A 78 11.38 -13.79 -2.66
CA GLU A 78 12.26 -12.66 -2.40
C GLU A 78 11.81 -11.48 -3.26
N VAL A 79 11.53 -10.34 -2.61
CA VAL A 79 11.13 -9.10 -3.27
C VAL A 79 12.17 -8.03 -3.02
N THR A 80 12.68 -7.43 -4.10
CA THR A 80 13.56 -6.26 -4.02
C THR A 80 12.74 -4.98 -4.09
N ARG A 81 12.98 -4.07 -3.15
CA ARG A 81 12.44 -2.71 -3.15
C ARG A 81 13.56 -1.69 -3.14
N GLU A 82 13.21 -0.46 -3.49
CA GLU A 82 14.12 0.68 -3.49
C GLU A 82 13.61 1.76 -2.53
N ALA A 83 14.54 2.48 -1.90
CA ALA A 83 14.26 3.68 -1.12
C ALA A 83 15.30 4.76 -1.44
N TYR A 84 14.88 6.02 -1.39
CA TYR A 84 15.81 7.14 -1.36
C TYR A 84 16.17 7.43 0.09
N ILE A 85 17.46 7.42 0.43
CA ILE A 85 17.95 7.67 1.79
C ILE A 85 19.02 8.74 1.74
N PHE A 86 18.94 9.68 2.67
CA PHE A 86 19.93 10.75 2.86
C PHE A 86 19.93 11.21 4.31
N ILE A 87 20.97 11.94 4.69
CA ILE A 87 21.15 12.47 6.05
C ILE A 87 21.21 14.00 6.02
N ARG A 88 20.54 14.66 6.98
CA ARG A 88 20.69 16.10 7.21
C ARG A 88 21.08 16.33 8.67
N GLY A 89 22.30 16.76 8.90
CA GLY A 89 22.86 16.85 10.26
C GLY A 89 22.89 15.48 10.92
N ASN A 90 21.97 15.23 11.86
CA ASN A 90 21.88 13.98 12.60
C ASN A 90 20.55 13.23 12.36
N GLU A 91 19.79 13.65 11.34
CA GLU A 91 18.49 13.08 10.98
C GLU A 91 18.59 12.34 9.64
N VAL A 92 18.21 11.07 9.63
CA VAL A 92 18.14 10.24 8.43
C VAL A 92 16.73 10.30 7.88
N THR A 93 16.60 10.67 6.60
CA THR A 93 15.34 10.67 5.87
C THR A 93 15.33 9.51 4.90
N ALA A 94 14.27 8.70 4.92
CA ALA A 94 14.02 7.64 3.96
C ALA A 94 12.68 7.90 3.25
N LEU A 95 12.71 8.01 1.93
CA LEU A 95 11.55 8.30 1.08
C LEU A 95 11.26 7.12 0.16
N SER A 96 9.98 6.81 -0.02
CA SER A 96 9.54 5.87 -1.05
C SER A 96 9.75 6.49 -2.43
N PRO A 97 10.30 5.76 -3.41
CA PRO A 97 10.37 6.23 -4.78
C PRO A 97 9.01 6.09 -5.50
N THR A 98 7.92 5.77 -4.79
CA THR A 98 6.60 5.55 -5.39
C THR A 98 5.79 6.83 -5.43
N CYS A 99 5.53 7.35 -6.61
CA CYS A 99 4.71 8.55 -6.81
C CYS A 99 3.31 8.36 -6.22
N THR A 100 2.90 9.32 -5.40
CA THR A 100 1.65 9.26 -4.63
C THR A 100 0.40 9.58 -5.44
N HIS A 101 0.56 9.87 -6.73
CA HIS A 101 -0.54 10.01 -7.67
C HIS A 101 -1.10 8.64 -8.09
N LEU A 102 -0.33 7.87 -8.87
CA LEU A 102 -0.76 6.56 -9.41
C LEU A 102 0.35 5.49 -9.37
N GLY A 103 1.41 5.70 -8.60
CA GLY A 103 2.40 4.65 -8.29
C GLY A 103 3.61 4.53 -9.22
N CYS A 104 3.80 5.43 -10.19
CA CYS A 104 5.02 5.44 -10.99
C CYS A 104 6.27 5.72 -10.14
N THR A 105 7.44 5.22 -10.55
CA THR A 105 8.70 5.51 -9.87
C THR A 105 9.14 6.96 -10.10
N VAL A 106 9.50 7.66 -9.03
CA VAL A 106 10.10 9.00 -9.09
C VAL A 106 11.62 8.92 -9.04
N SER A 107 12.28 9.92 -9.64
CA SER A 107 13.73 10.06 -9.61
C SER A 107 14.13 11.46 -9.19
N TYR A 108 15.13 11.57 -8.32
CA TYR A 108 15.71 12.86 -7.92
C TYR A 108 16.60 13.42 -9.02
N GLY A 109 16.47 14.71 -9.32
CA GLY A 109 17.32 15.43 -10.27
C GLY A 109 17.24 14.94 -11.70
N SER A 110 16.16 14.25 -12.07
CA SER A 110 15.97 13.71 -13.42
C SER A 110 15.27 14.70 -14.38
N ASN A 111 15.05 15.94 -13.96
CA ASN A 111 14.43 16.99 -14.77
C ASN A 111 15.35 18.21 -14.79
N ASP A 112 15.74 18.66 -15.98
CA ASP A 112 16.72 19.75 -16.17
C ASP A 112 16.21 21.11 -15.68
N ASP A 113 14.90 21.35 -15.72
CA ASP A 113 14.29 22.59 -15.21
C ASP A 113 14.20 22.59 -13.68
N HIS A 114 14.22 21.40 -13.06
CA HIS A 114 14.02 21.18 -11.64
C HIS A 114 15.00 20.12 -11.07
N PRO A 115 16.32 20.38 -11.10
CA PRO A 115 17.35 19.39 -10.75
C PRO A 115 17.40 19.06 -9.24
N GLU A 116 16.78 19.85 -8.38
CA GLU A 116 16.73 19.63 -6.92
C GLU A 116 15.40 18.99 -6.45
N ARG A 117 14.65 18.38 -7.36
CA ARG A 117 13.33 17.79 -7.09
C ARG A 117 13.27 16.32 -7.47
N PHE A 118 12.38 15.60 -6.81
CA PHE A 118 11.91 14.31 -7.32
C PHE A 118 10.89 14.56 -8.41
N TYR A 119 11.07 13.89 -9.54
CA TYR A 119 10.21 14.02 -10.71
C TYR A 119 9.59 12.69 -11.10
N CYS A 120 8.28 12.72 -11.36
CA CYS A 120 7.50 11.61 -11.87
C CYS A 120 7.28 11.78 -13.39
N PRO A 121 7.85 10.91 -14.24
CA PRO A 121 7.76 11.07 -15.69
C PRO A 121 6.37 10.79 -16.27
N CYS A 122 5.49 10.13 -15.51
CA CYS A 122 4.18 9.72 -16.01
C CYS A 122 3.22 10.88 -16.24
N LEU A 123 3.13 11.80 -15.27
CA LEU A 123 2.20 12.94 -15.30
C LEU A 123 2.84 14.22 -14.73
N PHE A 124 4.16 14.31 -14.78
CA PHE A 124 4.91 15.51 -14.37
C PHE A 124 4.70 15.89 -12.89
N GLY A 125 4.48 14.87 -12.05
CA GLY A 125 4.42 15.05 -10.60
C GLY A 125 5.77 15.46 -10.05
N MET A 126 5.79 16.38 -9.08
CA MET A 126 7.02 16.85 -8.46
C MET A 126 6.93 16.81 -6.93
N PHE A 127 8.08 16.55 -6.31
CA PHE A 127 8.27 16.64 -4.87
C PHE A 127 9.57 17.37 -4.58
N GLU A 128 9.59 18.15 -3.51
CA GLU A 128 10.79 18.77 -2.98
C GLU A 128 11.74 17.69 -2.42
N LYS A 129 12.99 18.07 -2.11
CA LYS A 129 14.03 17.15 -1.63
C LYS A 129 13.64 16.38 -0.35
N ASP A 130 12.75 16.92 0.47
CA ASP A 130 12.20 16.28 1.67
C ASP A 130 10.97 15.39 1.41
N GLY A 131 10.56 15.25 0.14
CA GLY A 131 9.43 14.44 -0.27
C GLY A 131 8.08 15.15 -0.22
N ILE A 132 8.03 16.44 0.19
CA ILE A 132 6.80 17.23 0.17
C ILE A 132 6.35 17.44 -1.29
N ASN A 133 5.09 17.16 -1.59
CA ASN A 133 4.55 17.34 -2.93
C ASN A 133 4.47 18.83 -3.32
N VAL A 134 4.88 19.16 -4.55
CA VAL A 134 4.89 20.53 -5.04
C VAL A 134 3.47 20.96 -5.45
N PRO A 135 2.94 22.08 -4.93
CA PRO A 135 1.62 22.60 -5.30
C PRO A 135 1.46 22.80 -6.80
N GLY A 136 0.28 22.47 -7.33
CA GLY A 136 -0.02 22.58 -8.77
C GLY A 136 0.45 21.41 -9.62
N THR A 137 1.06 20.37 -9.02
CA THR A 137 1.36 19.10 -9.69
C THR A 137 0.38 17.99 -9.27
N PRO A 138 0.28 16.85 -10.00
CA PRO A 138 -0.71 15.81 -9.69
C PRO A 138 -0.65 15.16 -8.30
N PRO A 139 0.54 14.91 -7.69
CA PRO A 139 0.63 14.32 -6.35
C PRO A 139 -0.10 15.14 -5.27
N GLN A 140 -1.00 14.48 -4.53
CA GLN A 140 -1.83 15.12 -3.49
C GLN A 140 -1.27 14.97 -2.06
N ARG A 141 -0.21 14.18 -1.90
CA ARG A 141 0.43 13.91 -0.59
C ARG A 141 1.95 13.76 -0.76
N PRO A 142 2.75 13.97 0.31
CA PRO A 142 4.18 13.69 0.32
C PRO A 142 4.49 12.22 0.04
N LEU A 143 5.72 11.94 -0.45
CA LEU A 143 6.24 10.61 -0.72
C LEU A 143 6.13 9.66 0.49
#